data_AF-A0A316EP48-F1
#
_entry.id   AF-A0A316EP48-F1
#
_cell.length_a   1.000
_cell.length_b   1.000
_cell.length_c   1.000
_cell.angle_alpha   90.00
_cell.angle_beta   90.00
_cell.angle_gamma   90.00
#
_symmetry.space_group_name_H-M   'P 1'
#
loop_
_entity.id
_entity.type
_entity.pdbx_description
1 polymer ?
#
loop_
_entity_poly.entity_id
_entity_poly.type
_entity_poly.pdbx_seq_one_letter_code
_entity_poly.pdbx_strand_id
1 'polypeptide(L)'
;MTNPELIDRLIVEASQAADWRSGCAREGYLPLFNNFGQVSYLSPAGDLLIDDLEDGPLRPADPGERDFALARAAENYPELTDLRPSRPQFATTCELCRGGGKVKLSQGAIVPWQGDNETRPFLYCPGCNSLGWTVTVAS
;
A
#
# COMPACT_ATOMS: atom_id res chain seq x y z
N MET A 1 6.44 15.38 -0.34
CA MET A 1 6.01 16.02 0.92
C MET A 1 4.51 15.86 1.01
N THR A 2 3.96 15.46 2.15
CA THR A 2 2.51 15.39 2.34
C THR A 2 1.91 16.79 2.36
N ASN A 3 0.67 16.94 1.87
CA ASN A 3 -0.12 18.15 2.04
C ASN A 3 -1.06 17.93 3.24
N PRO A 4 -0.82 18.53 4.41
CA PRO A 4 -1.61 18.26 5.61
C PRO A 4 -3.12 18.49 5.43
N GLU A 5 -3.50 19.57 4.74
CA GLU A 5 -4.91 19.90 4.49
C GLU A 5 -5.61 18.84 3.62
N LEU A 6 -4.88 18.29 2.64
CA LEU A 6 -5.37 17.16 1.85
C LEU A 6 -5.58 15.93 2.73
N ILE A 7 -4.61 15.61 3.59
CA ILE A 7 -4.72 14.44 4.47
C ILE A 7 -5.89 14.60 5.44
N ASP A 8 -6.07 15.76 6.05
CA ASP A 8 -7.19 16.04 6.96
C ASP A 8 -8.55 15.88 6.27
N ARG A 9 -8.68 16.40 5.03
CA ARG A 9 -9.90 16.18 4.22
C ARG A 9 -10.15 14.69 4.00
N LEU A 10 -9.13 13.94 3.58
CA LEU A 10 -9.24 12.51 3.31
C LEU A 10 -9.58 11.70 4.58
N ILE A 11 -9.13 12.12 5.76
CA ILE A 11 -9.49 11.49 7.05
C ILE A 11 -11.01 11.59 7.26
N VAL A 12 -11.57 12.78 7.05
CA VAL A 12 -13.03 13.00 7.19
C VAL A 12 -13.80 12.16 6.17
N GLU A 13 -13.36 12.16 4.90
CA GLU A 13 -13.99 11.34 3.86
C GLU A 13 -13.92 9.84 4.18
N ALA A 14 -12.77 9.34 4.64
CA ALA A 14 -12.59 7.93 5.03
C ALA A 14 -13.53 7.53 6.17
N SER A 15 -13.76 8.42 7.16
CA SER A 15 -14.71 8.17 8.25
C SER A 15 -16.16 7.99 7.81
N GLN A 16 -16.50 8.48 6.61
CA GLN A 16 -17.84 8.43 6.02
C GLN A 16 -17.93 7.40 4.88
N ALA A 17 -16.86 6.67 4.58
CA ALA A 17 -16.83 5.73 3.47
C ALA A 17 -17.76 4.54 3.71
N ALA A 18 -18.43 4.08 2.65
CA ALA A 18 -19.30 2.91 2.68
C ALA A 18 -18.54 1.56 2.71
N ASP A 19 -17.21 1.60 2.71
CA ASP A 19 -16.33 0.43 2.73
C ASP A 19 -15.58 0.31 4.07
N TRP A 20 -14.57 -0.56 4.10
CA TRP A 20 -13.78 -0.87 5.31
C TRP A 20 -13.13 0.37 5.96
N ARG A 21 -12.91 1.46 5.20
CA ARG A 21 -12.21 2.65 5.70
C ARG A 21 -12.94 3.32 6.86
N SER A 22 -14.27 3.35 6.87
CA SER A 22 -15.03 3.96 7.98
C SER A 22 -14.87 3.17 9.27
N GLY A 23 -14.84 1.83 9.20
CA GLY A 23 -14.59 0.97 10.34
C GLY A 23 -13.17 1.07 10.90
N CYS A 24 -12.21 1.48 10.08
CA CYS A 24 -10.82 1.72 10.48
C CYS A 24 -10.50 3.21 10.67
N ALA A 25 -11.48 4.10 10.65
CA ALA A 25 -11.21 5.53 10.77
C ALA A 25 -10.69 5.86 12.17
N ARG A 26 -9.59 6.62 12.24
CA ARG A 26 -8.95 7.01 13.48
C ARG A 26 -8.60 8.49 13.45
N GLU A 27 -8.89 9.19 14.55
CA GLU A 27 -8.66 10.64 14.63
C GLU A 27 -7.20 10.98 14.32
N GLY A 28 -6.99 11.90 13.37
CA GLY A 28 -5.66 12.35 12.95
C GLY A 28 -4.88 11.38 12.05
N TYR A 29 -5.49 10.26 11.62
CA TYR A 29 -4.80 9.25 10.82
C TYR A 29 -5.66 8.73 9.67
N LEU A 30 -5.13 8.84 8.45
CA LEU A 30 -5.79 8.35 7.24
C LEU A 30 -5.53 6.85 7.06
N PRO A 31 -6.55 5.96 7.10
CA PRO A 31 -6.35 4.55 6.77
C PRO A 31 -6.03 4.40 5.27
N LEU A 32 -4.80 4.00 4.94
CA LEU A 32 -4.32 3.83 3.57
C LEU A 32 -4.69 2.49 2.96
N PHE A 33 -4.52 1.43 3.74
CA PHE A 33 -4.59 0.06 3.26
C PHE A 33 -4.94 -0.92 4.39
N ASN A 34 -5.75 -1.94 4.09
CA ASN A 34 -6.03 -3.06 4.99
C ASN A 34 -5.53 -4.36 4.36
N ASN A 35 -4.51 -4.95 4.96
CA ASN A 35 -3.91 -6.21 4.56
C ASN A 35 -4.32 -7.33 5.54
N PHE A 36 -5.52 -7.88 5.34
CA PHE A 36 -6.05 -8.98 6.16
C PHE A 36 -6.04 -8.69 7.68
N GLY A 37 -6.50 -7.50 8.07
CA GLY A 37 -6.60 -7.08 9.48
C GLY A 37 -5.49 -6.14 9.92
N GLN A 38 -4.32 -6.17 9.27
CA GLN A 38 -3.30 -5.16 9.50
C GLN A 38 -3.66 -3.89 8.71
N VAL A 39 -3.77 -2.75 9.39
CA VAL A 39 -4.11 -1.47 8.76
C VAL A 39 -2.92 -0.52 8.76
N SER A 40 -2.60 0.05 7.61
CA SER A 40 -1.60 1.10 7.47
C SER A 40 -2.26 2.48 7.52
N TYR A 41 -1.66 3.40 8.26
CA TYR A 41 -2.16 4.75 8.48
C TYR A 41 -1.14 5.81 8.07
N LEU A 42 -1.62 6.95 7.59
CA LEU A 42 -0.81 8.13 7.28
C LEU A 42 -1.23 9.32 8.12
N SER A 43 -0.29 9.92 8.85
CA SER A 43 -0.53 11.18 9.56
C SER A 43 -0.42 12.38 8.60
N PRO A 44 -1.00 13.54 8.92
CA PRO A 44 -0.79 14.78 8.17
C PRO A 44 0.70 15.18 8.05
N ALA A 45 1.50 14.83 9.07
CA ALA A 45 2.96 15.04 9.08
C ALA A 45 3.73 14.10 8.14
N GLY A 46 3.08 13.06 7.60
CA GLY A 46 3.69 12.09 6.67
C GLY A 46 4.31 10.87 7.34
N ASP A 47 4.04 10.67 8.63
CA ASP A 47 4.41 9.46 9.36
C ASP A 47 3.50 8.32 8.92
N LEU A 48 4.11 7.15 8.71
CA LEU A 48 3.37 5.95 8.37
C LEU A 48 3.38 5.02 9.57
N LEU A 49 2.19 4.66 10.01
CA LEU A 49 1.98 3.83 11.19
C LEU A 49 1.24 2.55 10.80
N ILE A 50 1.49 1.48 11.53
CA ILE A 50 0.84 0.18 11.36
C ILE A 50 0.07 -0.14 12.62
N ASP A 51 -1.14 -0.67 12.43
CA ASP A 51 -1.94 -1.31 13.45
C ASP A 51 -1.95 -2.82 13.18
N ASP A 52 -1.21 -3.57 14.00
CA ASP A 52 -1.07 -5.03 13.86
C ASP A 52 -2.15 -5.82 14.60
N LEU A 53 -2.86 -5.18 15.52
CA LEU A 53 -3.82 -5.83 16.43
C LEU A 53 -5.06 -4.95 16.51
N GLU A 54 -6.25 -5.56 16.54
CA GLU A 54 -7.55 -4.86 16.41
C GLU A 54 -7.82 -3.76 17.47
N ASP A 55 -6.97 -3.59 18.48
CA ASP A 55 -7.00 -2.48 19.45
C ASP A 55 -5.59 -2.11 19.97
N GLY A 56 -4.55 -2.37 19.16
CA GLY A 56 -3.15 -2.19 19.54
C GLY A 56 -2.69 -0.72 19.53
N PRO A 57 -1.54 -0.41 20.18
CA PRO A 57 -0.86 0.85 19.92
C PRO A 57 -0.35 0.86 18.48
N LEU A 58 -0.56 1.98 17.79
CA LEU A 58 0.06 2.21 16.49
C LEU A 58 1.58 2.19 16.65
N ARG A 59 2.28 1.48 15.76
CA ARG A 59 3.73 1.51 15.69
C ARG A 59 4.22 2.15 14.39
N PRO A 60 5.42 2.72 14.35
CA PRO A 60 6.04 3.11 13.09
C PRO A 60 6.15 1.94 12.12
N ALA A 61 5.84 2.20 10.85
CA ALA A 61 6.09 1.25 9.77
C ALA A 61 7.58 1.08 9.53
N ASP A 62 8.02 -0.15 9.27
CA ASP A 62 9.36 -0.37 8.73
C ASP A 62 9.47 0.14 7.28
N PRO A 63 10.68 0.25 6.71
CA PRO A 63 10.85 0.77 5.35
C PRO A 63 10.07 -0.01 4.28
N GLY A 64 9.96 -1.34 4.40
CA GLY A 64 9.25 -2.18 3.45
C GLY A 64 7.74 -2.02 3.54
N GLU A 65 7.21 -1.96 4.76
CA GLU A 65 5.80 -1.65 5.03
C GLU A 65 5.43 -0.25 4.55
N ARG A 66 6.31 0.73 4.77
CA ARG A 66 6.12 2.11 4.31
C ARG A 66 6.03 2.15 2.79
N ASP A 67 6.99 1.55 2.10
CA ASP A 67 7.03 1.50 0.64
C ASP A 67 5.79 0.79 0.08
N PHE A 68 5.39 -0.33 0.70
CA PHE A 68 4.20 -1.07 0.33
C PHE A 68 2.93 -0.22 0.46
N ALA A 69 2.70 0.38 1.63
CA ALA A 69 1.51 1.16 1.92
C ALA A 69 1.40 2.38 1.00
N LEU A 70 2.51 3.11 0.78
CA LEU A 70 2.53 4.23 -0.15
C LEU A 70 2.37 3.81 -1.61
N ALA A 71 2.92 2.66 -1.99
CA ALA A 71 2.73 2.13 -3.34
C ALA A 71 1.27 1.78 -3.62
N ARG A 72 0.45 1.48 -2.60
CA ARG A 72 -0.96 1.10 -2.72
C ARG A 72 -1.95 2.20 -2.34
N ALA A 73 -1.51 3.25 -1.64
CA ALA A 73 -2.35 4.37 -1.22
C ALA A 73 -3.19 4.95 -2.38
N ALA A 74 -2.58 5.09 -3.57
CA ALA A 74 -3.22 5.61 -4.77
C ALA A 74 -4.38 4.75 -5.30
N GLU A 75 -4.46 3.46 -4.94
CA GLU A 75 -5.59 2.60 -5.31
C GLU A 75 -6.87 3.01 -4.58
N ASN A 76 -6.75 3.52 -3.34
CA ASN A 76 -7.88 3.97 -2.52
C ASN A 76 -8.06 5.51 -2.53
N TYR A 77 -6.98 6.25 -2.79
CA TYR A 77 -6.92 7.71 -2.76
C TYR A 77 -6.07 8.23 -3.94
N PRO A 78 -6.66 8.44 -5.13
CA PRO A 78 -5.93 8.84 -6.33
C PRO A 78 -5.04 10.09 -6.14
N GLU A 79 -5.45 11.02 -5.27
CA GLU A 79 -4.70 12.25 -4.93
C GLU A 79 -3.36 11.97 -4.24
N LEU A 80 -3.14 10.76 -3.72
CA LEU A 80 -1.88 10.35 -3.08
C LEU A 80 -0.90 9.70 -4.04
N THR A 81 -1.17 9.72 -5.36
CA THR A 81 -0.29 9.14 -6.38
C THR A 81 1.16 9.63 -6.27
N ASP A 82 1.36 10.91 -5.95
CA ASP A 82 2.69 11.52 -5.83
C ASP A 82 3.47 11.04 -4.60
N LEU A 83 2.83 10.37 -3.65
CA LEU A 83 3.49 9.76 -2.50
C LEU A 83 4.08 8.39 -2.82
N ARG A 84 3.76 7.81 -3.98
CA ARG A 84 4.33 6.52 -4.39
C ARG A 84 5.85 6.62 -4.49
N PRO A 85 6.61 5.64 -3.95
CA PRO A 85 8.06 5.64 -4.06
C PRO A 85 8.51 5.74 -5.52
N SER A 86 9.36 6.73 -5.80
CA SER A 86 9.94 6.92 -7.12
C SER A 86 10.86 5.76 -7.47
N ARG A 87 10.73 5.22 -8.69
CA ARG A 87 11.60 4.14 -9.17
C ARG A 87 13.03 4.67 -9.32
N PRO A 88 14.03 4.10 -8.59
CA PRO A 88 15.43 4.47 -8.78
C PRO A 88 15.91 4.13 -10.20
N GLN A 89 16.86 4.90 -10.73
CA GLN A 89 17.39 4.70 -12.10
C GLN A 89 18.02 3.31 -12.29
N PHE A 90 18.65 2.76 -11.25
CA PHE A 90 19.30 1.45 -11.26
C PHE A 90 18.36 0.30 -10.88
N ALA A 91 17.08 0.57 -10.60
CA ALA A 91 16.14 -0.48 -10.23
C ALA A 91 15.72 -1.31 -11.45
N THR A 92 15.76 -2.63 -11.31
CA THR A 92 15.29 -3.57 -12.31
C THR A 92 13.79 -3.77 -12.17
N THR A 93 13.10 -4.04 -13.28
CA THR A 93 11.69 -4.42 -13.23
C THR A 93 11.58 -5.77 -12.51
N CYS A 94 10.66 -5.89 -11.57
CA CYS A 94 10.49 -7.12 -10.80
C CYS A 94 10.08 -8.26 -11.73
N GLU A 95 10.85 -9.35 -11.76
CA GLU A 95 10.60 -10.49 -12.66
C GLU A 95 9.32 -11.25 -12.30
N LEU A 96 8.97 -11.28 -11.01
CA LEU A 96 7.81 -12.01 -10.50
C LEU A 96 6.47 -11.38 -10.90
N CYS A 97 6.34 -10.05 -10.76
CA CYS A 97 5.10 -9.33 -11.11
C CYS A 97 5.18 -8.55 -12.44
N ARG A 98 6.35 -8.55 -13.10
CA ARG A 98 6.61 -7.84 -14.35
C ARG A 98 6.23 -6.35 -14.31
N GLY A 99 6.43 -5.70 -13.17
CA GLY A 99 6.12 -4.27 -12.99
C GLY A 99 4.73 -3.97 -12.44
N GLY A 100 3.82 -4.94 -12.39
CA GLY A 100 2.44 -4.70 -11.96
C GLY A 100 2.25 -4.58 -10.44
N GLY A 101 3.22 -5.04 -9.64
CA GLY A 101 3.12 -5.05 -8.19
C GLY A 101 2.10 -6.06 -7.63
N LYS A 102 1.44 -6.84 -8.49
CA LYS A 102 0.43 -7.85 -8.17
C LYS A 102 0.75 -9.18 -8.86
N VAL A 103 0.42 -10.27 -8.19
CA VAL A 103 0.63 -11.66 -8.66
C VAL A 103 -0.63 -12.48 -8.37
N LYS A 104 -0.72 -13.69 -8.92
CA LYS A 104 -1.78 -14.66 -8.59
C LYS A 104 -1.20 -16.05 -8.44
N LEU A 105 -1.90 -16.92 -7.71
CA LEU A 105 -1.61 -18.35 -7.67
C LEU A 105 -2.39 -19.05 -8.80
N SER A 106 -1.67 -19.72 -9.69
CA SER A 106 -2.26 -20.52 -10.77
C SER A 106 -1.56 -21.86 -10.85
N GLN A 107 -2.31 -22.96 -10.70
CA GLN A 107 -1.79 -24.33 -10.77
C GLN A 107 -0.56 -24.57 -9.86
N GLY A 108 -0.57 -23.98 -8.66
CA GLY A 108 0.52 -24.12 -7.68
C GLY A 108 1.74 -23.23 -7.94
N ALA A 109 1.72 -22.38 -8.97
CA ALA A 109 2.78 -21.42 -9.26
C ALA A 109 2.33 -19.97 -9.04
N ILE A 110 3.25 -19.11 -8.59
CA ILE A 110 3.05 -17.66 -8.56
C ILE A 110 3.33 -17.11 -9.96
N VAL A 111 2.35 -16.42 -10.54
CA VAL A 111 2.46 -15.80 -11.87
C VAL A 111 2.02 -14.33 -11.82
N PRO A 112 2.48 -13.47 -12.75
CA PRO A 112 2.03 -12.09 -12.82
C PRO A 112 0.51 -11.98 -12.96
N TRP A 113 -0.08 -10.98 -12.30
CA TRP A 113 -1.49 -10.63 -12.50
C TRP A 113 -1.62 -9.69 -13.70
N GLN A 114 -2.50 -10.00 -14.66
CA GLN A 114 -2.60 -9.28 -15.95
C GLN A 114 -3.79 -8.30 -16.04
N GLY A 115 -4.65 -8.25 -15.03
CA GLY A 115 -5.70 -7.22 -14.91
C GLY A 115 -6.98 -7.46 -15.72
N ASP A 116 -7.07 -8.60 -16.39
CA ASP A 116 -8.09 -8.91 -17.39
C ASP A 116 -9.04 -10.01 -16.90
N ASN A 117 -10.29 -9.62 -16.64
CA ASN A 117 -11.49 -10.46 -16.56
C ASN A 117 -11.55 -11.67 -15.60
N GLU A 118 -10.50 -11.97 -14.84
CA GLU A 118 -10.55 -13.04 -13.87
C GLU A 118 -11.04 -12.52 -12.51
N THR A 119 -12.16 -13.06 -12.03
CA THR A 119 -12.64 -12.96 -10.64
C THR A 119 -11.70 -13.62 -9.61
N ARG A 120 -10.51 -14.06 -10.04
CA ARG A 120 -9.56 -14.74 -9.17
C ARG A 120 -8.86 -13.73 -8.26
N PRO A 121 -8.68 -14.08 -6.96
CA PRO A 121 -7.97 -13.22 -6.04
C PRO A 121 -6.52 -13.04 -6.50
N PHE A 122 -6.05 -11.80 -6.47
CA PHE A 122 -4.62 -11.49 -6.60
C PHE A 122 -3.99 -11.39 -5.22
N LEU A 123 -2.67 -11.45 -5.18
CA LEU A 123 -1.84 -11.12 -4.04
C LEU A 123 -0.93 -9.98 -4.44
N TYR A 124 -0.55 -9.12 -3.50
CA TYR A 124 0.51 -8.16 -3.77
C TYR A 124 1.84 -8.90 -3.88
N CYS A 125 2.70 -8.45 -4.79
CA CYS A 125 3.94 -9.12 -5.09
C CYS A 125 4.91 -9.01 -3.90
N PRO A 126 5.22 -10.11 -3.19
CA PRO A 126 6.12 -10.07 -2.04
C PRO A 126 7.57 -9.80 -2.46
N GLY A 127 7.97 -10.21 -3.68
CA GLY A 127 9.34 -10.02 -4.16
C GLY A 127 9.74 -8.57 -4.44
N CYS A 128 8.79 -7.62 -4.46
CA CYS A 128 9.08 -6.20 -4.67
C CYS A 128 8.28 -5.28 -3.76
N ASN A 129 7.65 -5.80 -2.71
CA ASN A 129 6.72 -5.04 -1.86
C ASN A 129 5.70 -4.23 -2.67
N SER A 130 5.16 -4.85 -3.73
CA SER A 130 4.22 -4.22 -4.68
C SER A 130 4.73 -3.01 -5.48
N LEU A 131 6.01 -2.63 -5.36
CA LEU A 131 6.58 -1.48 -6.08
C LEU A 131 6.62 -1.68 -7.60
N GLY A 132 6.74 -2.94 -8.04
CA GLY A 132 6.93 -3.32 -9.44
C GLY A 132 8.40 -3.37 -9.88
N TRP A 133 9.32 -3.00 -8.99
CA TRP A 133 10.76 -2.99 -9.26
C TRP A 133 11.54 -3.44 -8.03
N THR A 134 12.78 -3.85 -8.24
CA THR A 134 13.70 -4.29 -7.18
C THR A 134 15.02 -3.55 -7.31
N VAL A 135 15.66 -3.28 -6.17
CA VAL A 135 17.05 -2.81 -6.13
C VAL A 135 17.92 -4.00 -5.77
N THR A 136 18.76 -4.45 -6.71
CA THR A 136 19.77 -5.46 -6.40
C THR A 136 20.82 -4.78 -5.54
N VAL A 137 20.83 -5.07 -4.23
CA VAL A 137 21.97 -4.69 -3.40
C VAL A 137 23.08 -5.64 -3.80
N ALA A 138 24.15 -5.14 -4.40
CA ALA A 138 25.34 -5.94 -4.63
C ALA A 138 25.88 -6.36 -3.26
N SER A 139 25.73 -7.65 -2.94
CA SER A 139 26.31 -8.28 -1.74
C SER A 139 27.83 -8.37 -1.84
#